data_AF-A0A438GPT0-F1
#
_entry.id   AF-A0A438GPT0-F1
#
_cell.length_a   1.000
_cell.length_b   1.000
_cell.length_c   1.000
_cell.angle_alpha   90.00
_cell.angle_beta   90.00
_cell.angle_gamma   90.00
#
_symmetry.space_group_name_H-M   'P 1'
#
loop_
_entity.id
_entity.type
_entity.pdbx_description
1 polymer ?
#
loop_
_entity_poly.entity_id
_entity_poly.type
_entity_poly.pdbx_seq_one_letter_code
_entity_poly.pdbx_strand_id
1 'polypeptide(L)'
;MPIGINGLKCLQRLTTFVVGKHGSARVVELRDLAHLQGALSILNLQNVENAMEDIEVNLMKKEDLDDLVFAWDPNAIVGDLEIQTKVLKKLQPHDKVKRLSIECFYDITFQNG
;
A
#
# COMPACT_ATOMS: atom_id res chain seq x y z
N MET A 1 6.62 11.06 3.39
CA MET A 1 6.16 11.13 1.99
C MET A 1 5.61 12.53 1.75
N PRO A 2 6.00 13.24 0.67
CA PRO A 2 5.40 14.54 0.33
C PRO A 2 3.92 14.39 0.02
N ILE A 3 3.12 15.39 0.36
CA ILE A 3 1.69 15.45 0.02
C ILE A 3 1.55 15.95 -1.43
N GLY A 4 0.61 15.38 -2.19
CA GLY A 4 0.30 15.84 -3.55
C GLY A 4 1.17 15.20 -4.63
N ILE A 5 1.76 14.03 -4.36
CA ILE A 5 2.57 13.34 -5.37
C ILE A 5 1.73 12.95 -6.59
N ASN A 6 0.41 12.80 -6.41
CA ASN A 6 -0.56 12.55 -7.48
C ASN A 6 -0.57 13.61 -8.60
N GLY A 7 0.04 14.79 -8.39
CA GLY A 7 0.28 15.81 -9.42
C GLY A 7 1.40 15.44 -10.41
N LEU A 8 2.28 14.50 -10.05
CA LEU A 8 3.39 14.05 -10.91
C LEU A 8 2.90 13.00 -11.92
N LYS A 9 2.01 13.40 -12.85
CA LYS A 9 1.35 12.48 -13.79
C LYS A 9 2.33 11.68 -14.65
N CYS A 10 3.49 12.24 -14.97
CA CYS A 10 4.54 11.60 -15.78
C CYS A 10 5.59 10.84 -14.94
N LEU A 11 5.36 10.65 -13.64
CA LEU A 11 6.30 9.93 -12.78
C LEU A 11 6.35 8.45 -13.18
N GLN A 12 7.53 8.02 -13.63
CA GLN A 12 7.76 6.64 -14.04
C GLN A 12 8.27 5.76 -12.91
N ARG A 13 9.14 6.28 -12.05
CA ARG A 13 9.78 5.47 -11.00
C ARG A 13 9.49 6.08 -9.63
N LEU A 14 8.87 5.27 -8.78
CA LEU A 14 8.70 5.54 -7.37
C LEU A 14 8.99 4.24 -6.62
N THR A 15 10.11 4.20 -5.91
CA THR A 15 10.55 2.97 -5.24
C THR A 15 9.85 2.76 -3.90
N THR A 16 9.43 3.84 -3.24
CA THR A 16 8.88 3.77 -1.88
C THR A 16 7.77 4.81 -1.70
N PHE A 17 6.60 4.34 -1.26
CA PHE A 17 5.48 5.15 -0.84
C PHE A 17 5.18 4.88 0.63
N VAL A 18 5.37 5.87 1.50
CA VAL A 18 5.09 5.74 2.94
C VAL A 18 3.72 6.33 3.23
N VAL A 19 2.75 5.51 3.62
CA VAL A 19 1.41 5.96 3.98
C VAL A 19 1.46 6.74 5.29
N GLY A 20 0.98 7.98 5.26
CA GLY A 20 0.93 8.84 6.45
C GLY A 20 -0.38 8.73 7.22
N LYS A 21 -0.36 9.19 8.48
CA LYS A 21 -1.57 9.38 9.30
C LYS A 21 -2.28 10.68 8.91
N HIS A 22 -3.55 10.83 9.30
CA HIS A 22 -4.40 12.04 9.20
C HIS A 22 -3.74 13.29 8.55
N GLY A 23 -4.20 13.67 7.35
CA GLY A 23 -3.71 14.87 6.65
C GLY A 23 -2.35 14.74 5.96
N SER A 24 -1.72 13.56 6.02
CA SER A 24 -0.50 13.23 5.28
C SER A 24 -0.80 12.40 4.02
N ALA A 25 0.24 12.04 3.27
CA ALA A 25 0.15 11.29 2.02
C ALA A 25 -0.73 10.02 2.14
N ARG A 26 -1.79 9.97 1.33
CA ARG A 26 -2.77 8.88 1.35
C ARG A 26 -2.54 7.92 0.20
N VAL A 27 -2.80 6.63 0.42
CA VAL A 27 -2.61 5.59 -0.62
C VAL A 27 -3.41 5.88 -1.92
N VAL A 28 -4.53 6.60 -1.82
CA VAL A 28 -5.32 7.04 -2.99
C VAL A 28 -4.54 7.94 -3.95
N GLU A 29 -3.47 8.62 -3.50
CA GLU A 29 -2.61 9.42 -4.38
C GLU A 29 -1.89 8.57 -5.45
N LEU A 30 -1.66 7.28 -5.17
CA LEU A 30 -1.11 6.34 -6.14
C LEU A 30 -2.06 6.08 -7.31
N ARG A 31 -3.36 6.35 -7.17
CA ARG A 31 -4.36 6.15 -8.23
C ARG A 31 -3.98 6.86 -9.53
N ASP A 32 -3.47 8.06 -9.37
CA ASP A 32 -3.22 9.04 -10.43
C ASP A 32 -1.84 8.88 -11.11
N LEU A 33 -0.97 8.04 -10.55
CA LEU A 33 0.38 7.79 -11.05
C LEU A 33 0.36 6.61 -12.03
N ALA A 34 -0.21 6.82 -13.21
CA ALA A 34 -0.49 5.74 -14.17
C ALA A 34 0.75 5.11 -14.81
N HIS A 35 1.85 5.87 -14.94
CA HIS A 35 3.07 5.43 -15.64
C HIS A 35 4.12 4.79 -14.72
N LEU A 36 3.74 4.42 -13.50
CA LEU A 36 4.67 3.77 -12.58
C LEU A 36 5.11 2.41 -13.11
N GLN A 37 6.42 2.19 -13.09
CA GLN A 37 7.06 0.98 -13.57
C GLN A 37 8.17 0.49 -12.64
N GLY A 38 8.49 -0.80 -12.75
CA GLY A 38 9.52 -1.47 -11.96
C GLY A 38 9.04 -1.85 -10.56
N ALA A 39 9.84 -1.51 -9.54
CA ALA A 39 9.58 -1.90 -8.15
C ALA A 39 8.97 -0.77 -7.32
N LEU A 40 7.95 -1.08 -6.53
CA LEU A 40 7.31 -0.16 -5.59
C LEU A 40 7.05 -0.83 -4.23
N SER A 41 7.51 -0.21 -3.15
CA SER A 41 7.19 -0.60 -1.78
C SER A 41 6.18 0.37 -1.17
N ILE A 42 5.07 -0.15 -0.63
CA ILE A 42 4.05 0.62 0.09
C ILE A 42 4.16 0.27 1.57
N LEU A 43 4.59 1.24 2.37
CA LEU A 43 4.90 1.06 3.79
C LEU A 43 3.85 1.73 4.67
N ASN A 44 3.79 1.30 5.93
CA ASN A 44 2.89 1.82 6.95
C ASN A 44 1.40 1.62 6.63
N LEU A 45 1.03 0.45 6.09
CA LEU A 45 -0.34 0.15 5.69
C LEU A 45 -1.35 0.12 6.85
N GLN A 46 -0.91 0.08 8.12
CA GLN A 46 -1.77 0.31 9.28
C GLN A 46 -2.44 1.70 9.29
N ASN A 47 -1.86 2.68 8.57
CA ASN A 47 -2.41 4.03 8.47
C ASN A 47 -3.53 4.14 7.42
N VAL A 48 -3.83 3.05 6.69
CA VAL A 48 -5.00 2.98 5.81
C VAL A 48 -6.24 2.81 6.70
N GLU A 49 -6.83 3.94 7.11
CA GLU A 49 -8.00 3.98 7.98
C GLU A 49 -9.23 3.23 7.41
N ASN A 50 -10.13 2.85 8.31
CA ASN A 50 -11.41 2.17 8.03
C ASN A 50 -12.41 3.02 7.22
N ALA A 51 -12.01 4.20 6.70
CA ALA A 51 -12.69 4.95 5.64
C ALA A 51 -12.51 4.22 4.29
N MET A 52 -12.88 2.95 4.34
CA MET A 52 -12.57 1.90 3.41
C MET A 52 -13.52 1.94 2.21
N GLU A 53 -14.67 2.60 2.32
CA GLU A 53 -15.74 2.52 1.33
C GLU A 53 -15.33 3.00 -0.07
N ASP A 54 -14.36 3.92 -0.19
CA ASP A 54 -14.02 4.56 -1.48
C ASP A 54 -12.56 4.40 -1.93
N ILE A 55 -11.79 3.48 -1.34
CA ILE A 55 -10.39 3.27 -1.75
C ILE A 55 -10.34 2.42 -3.03
N GLU A 56 -10.48 3.07 -4.18
CA GLU A 56 -10.02 2.54 -5.46
C GLU A 56 -8.53 2.88 -5.63
N VAL A 57 -7.64 2.03 -5.09
CA VAL A 57 -6.24 2.12 -5.49
C VAL A 57 -6.11 1.47 -6.84
N ASN A 58 -5.73 2.26 -7.84
CA ASN A 58 -5.61 1.79 -9.22
C ASN A 58 -4.30 1.01 -9.45
N LEU A 59 -3.90 0.09 -8.56
CA LEU A 59 -2.71 -0.74 -8.77
C LEU A 59 -2.96 -1.80 -9.85
N MET A 60 -4.18 -2.31 -9.97
CA MET A 60 -4.59 -3.19 -11.07
C MET A 60 -4.31 -2.61 -12.46
N LYS A 61 -4.32 -1.29 -12.67
CA LYS A 61 -4.05 -0.72 -14.02
C LYS A 61 -2.59 -0.33 -14.25
N LYS A 62 -1.68 -0.63 -13.31
CA LYS A 62 -0.25 -0.32 -13.43
C LYS A 62 0.50 -1.57 -13.90
N GLU A 63 0.35 -1.87 -15.18
CA GLU A 63 0.86 -3.12 -15.77
C GLU A 63 2.39 -3.23 -15.80
N ASP A 64 3.08 -2.09 -15.75
CA ASP A 64 4.54 -2.00 -15.82
C ASP A 64 5.22 -2.15 -14.44
N LEU A 65 4.45 -2.35 -13.38
CA LEU A 65 5.00 -2.71 -12.07
C LEU A 65 5.36 -4.21 -12.04
N ASP A 66 6.64 -4.47 -11.83
CA ASP A 66 7.20 -5.81 -11.75
C ASP A 66 7.18 -6.35 -10.31
N ASP A 67 7.47 -5.49 -9.33
CA ASP A 67 7.71 -5.91 -7.96
C ASP A 67 6.95 -5.01 -6.97
N LEU A 68 6.23 -5.65 -6.05
CA LEU A 68 5.46 -4.97 -5.02
C LEU A 68 5.81 -5.50 -3.62
N VAL A 69 5.98 -4.56 -2.69
CA VAL A 69 6.10 -4.86 -1.26
C VAL A 69 5.01 -4.12 -0.52
N PHE A 70 4.23 -4.83 0.28
CA PHE A 70 3.22 -4.27 1.18
C PHE A 70 3.66 -4.51 2.61
N ALA A 71 3.93 -3.45 3.37
CA ALA A 71 4.46 -3.56 4.73
C ALA A 71 3.61 -2.80 5.74
N TRP A 72 3.40 -3.45 6.89
CA TRP A 72 2.87 -2.84 8.10
C TRP A 72 4.02 -2.51 9.07
N ASP A 73 3.80 -1.53 9.94
CA ASP A 73 4.75 -1.24 11.02
C ASP A 73 4.60 -2.31 12.12
N PRO A 74 5.66 -3.07 12.45
CA PRO A 74 5.62 -4.11 13.49
C PRO A 74 5.39 -3.54 14.91
N ASN A 75 5.62 -2.24 15.11
CA ASN A 75 5.44 -1.58 16.42
C ASN A 75 4.09 -0.86 16.54
N ALA A 76 3.30 -0.79 15.47
CA ALA A 76 1.96 -0.24 15.57
C ALA A 76 1.04 -1.23 16.28
N ILE A 77 0.01 -0.72 16.97
CA ILE A 77 -1.13 -1.55 17.36
C ILE A 77 -1.79 -1.98 16.05
N VAL A 78 -1.39 -3.14 15.53
CA VAL A 78 -1.82 -3.58 14.21
C VAL A 78 -3.31 -3.89 14.32
N GLY A 79 -4.12 -3.28 13.46
CA GLY A 79 -5.55 -3.56 13.42
C GLY A 79 -5.82 -5.04 13.18
N ASP A 80 -7.03 -5.47 13.55
CA ASP A 80 -7.52 -6.84 13.38
C ASP A 80 -7.14 -7.42 12.01
N LEU A 81 -6.81 -8.72 11.95
CA LEU A 81 -6.51 -9.47 10.73
C LEU A 81 -7.55 -9.19 9.64
N GLU A 82 -8.81 -9.02 10.03
CA GLU A 82 -9.89 -8.65 9.14
C GLU A 82 -9.63 -7.32 8.41
N ILE A 83 -9.15 -6.30 9.12
CA ILE A 83 -8.82 -4.98 8.56
C ILE A 83 -7.64 -5.10 7.60
N GLN A 84 -6.56 -5.78 8.00
CA GLN A 84 -5.38 -5.96 7.14
C GLN A 84 -5.74 -6.70 5.84
N THR A 85 -6.56 -7.75 5.96
CA THR A 85 -7.06 -8.52 4.81
C THR A 85 -7.92 -7.65 3.89
N LYS A 86 -8.78 -6.78 4.45
CA LYS A 86 -9.57 -5.81 3.66
C LYS A 86 -8.68 -4.80 2.93
N VAL A 87 -7.59 -4.32 3.54
CA VAL A 87 -6.61 -3.44 2.88
C VAL A 87 -5.98 -4.16 1.69
N LEU A 88 -5.50 -5.39 1.86
CA LEU A 88 -4.90 -6.18 0.77
C LEU A 88 -5.87 -6.37 -0.41
N LYS A 89 -7.13 -6.73 -0.12
CA LYS A 89 -8.17 -6.91 -1.16
C LYS A 89 -8.43 -5.63 -1.97
N LYS A 90 -8.22 -4.45 -1.37
CA LYS A 90 -8.43 -3.15 -2.05
C LYS A 90 -7.21 -2.65 -2.80
N LEU A 91 -6.01 -3.01 -2.33
CA LEU A 91 -4.79 -2.69 -3.05
C LEU A 91 -4.75 -3.40 -4.39
N GLN A 92 -5.14 -4.68 -4.41
CA GLN A 92 -5.25 -5.56 -5.58
C GLN A 92 -4.18 -5.27 -6.66
N PRO A 93 -2.99 -5.90 -6.57
CA PRO A 93 -1.95 -5.72 -7.56
C PRO A 93 -2.34 -6.38 -8.89
N HIS A 94 -1.84 -5.83 -10.01
CA HIS A 94 -2.08 -6.40 -11.33
C HIS A 94 -1.47 -7.80 -11.48
N ASP A 95 -2.12 -8.67 -12.26
CA ASP A 95 -1.71 -10.08 -12.43
C ASP A 95 -0.33 -10.25 -13.10
N LYS A 96 0.19 -9.21 -13.77
CA LYS A 96 1.54 -9.23 -14.37
C LYS A 96 2.67 -8.96 -13.39
N VAL A 97 2.36 -8.60 -12.14
CA VAL A 97 3.38 -8.39 -11.09
C VAL A 97 4.14 -9.70 -10.90
N LYS A 98 5.46 -9.64 -11.05
CA LYS A 98 6.37 -10.80 -10.98
C LYS A 98 6.63 -11.22 -9.54
N ARG A 99 6.73 -10.26 -8.61
CA ARG A 99 6.93 -10.54 -7.18
C ARG A 99 6.04 -9.68 -6.31
N LEU A 100 5.31 -10.33 -5.41
CA LEU A 100 4.55 -9.68 -4.35
C LEU A 100 5.07 -10.18 -3.01
N SER A 101 5.53 -9.26 -2.16
CA SER A 101 5.94 -9.54 -0.77
C SER A 101 5.03 -8.81 0.19
N ILE A 102 4.61 -9.50 1.25
CA ILE A 102 3.76 -8.95 2.31
C ILE A 102 4.55 -9.11 3.61
N GLU A 103 4.83 -7.99 4.29
CA GLU A 103 5.71 -7.93 5.44
C GLU A 103 4.98 -7.39 6.67
N CYS A 104 5.31 -7.95 7.83
CA CYS A 104 4.69 -7.59 9.12
C CYS A 104 3.15 -7.69 9.12
N PHE A 105 2.61 -8.60 8.30
CA PHE A 105 1.19 -8.95 8.29
C PHE A 105 0.90 -9.90 9.45
N TYR A 106 -0.15 -9.59 10.22
CA TYR A 106 -0.55 -10.28 11.44
C TYR A 106 0.37 -10.09 12.66
N ASP A 107 -0.27 -9.89 13.82
CA ASP A 107 0.37 -9.74 15.13
C ASP A 107 0.94 -11.10 15.57
N ILE A 108 2.24 -11.16 15.89
CA ILE A 108 2.82 -12.33 16.56
C ILE A 108 2.50 -12.25 18.06
N THR A 109 1.22 -12.35 18.41
CA THR A 109 0.85 -12.70 19.79
C THR A 109 1.19 -14.17 20.03
N PHE A 110 2.38 -14.41 20.56
CA PHE A 110 2.68 -15.64 21.29
C PHE A 110 1.78 -15.68 22.52
N GLN A 111 0.64 -16.37 22.44
CA GLN A 111 -0.07 -16.77 23.64
C GLN A 111 0.68 -17.96 24.24
N ASN A 112 1.51 -17.68 25.25
CA ASN A 112 2.00 -18.72 26.14
C ASN A 112 0.79 -19.31 26.87
N GLY A 113 0.41 -20.54 26.50
CA GLY A 113 -0.49 -21.40 27.27
C GLY A 113 0.31 -22.41 28.06
#